data_AF-A0A6N6KPJ6-F1
#
_entry.id   AF-A0A6N6KPJ6-F1
#
_cell.length_a   1.000
_cell.length_b   1.000
_cell.length_c   1.000
_cell.angle_alpha   90.00
_cell.angle_beta   90.00
_cell.angle_gamma   90.00
#
_symmetry.space_group_name_H-M   'P 1'
#
loop_
_entity.id
_entity.type
_entity.pdbx_description
1 polymer ?
#
loop_
_entity_poly.entity_id
_entity_poly.type
_entity_poly.pdbx_seq_one_letter_code
_entity_poly.pdbx_strand_id
1 'polypeptide(L)' 'MEKRLFIKSGKVYHRIKIDEVLYILTEGNYSTFYTSGSKYTAKISLKNAGEIIPSDIFIRVHRNY' A
#
# COMPACT_ATOMS: atom_id res chain seq x y z
N MET A 1 18.64 -5.07 2.84
CA MET A 1 17.57 -5.98 3.32
C MET A 1 16.32 -5.67 2.51
N GLU A 2 15.75 -6.65 1.80
CA GLU A 2 14.56 -6.41 0.95
C GLU A 2 13.31 -6.20 1.83
N LYS A 3 12.72 -5.00 1.80
CA LYS A 3 11.46 -4.71 2.49
C LYS A 3 10.29 -5.19 1.62
N ARG A 4 9.39 -5.99 2.21
CA ARG A 4 8.22 -6.57 1.55
C ARG A 4 6.96 -6.24 2.35
N LEU A 5 5.86 -5.93 1.64
CA LEU A 5 4.54 -5.73 2.24
C LEU A 5 3.68 -6.97 2.00
N PHE A 6 2.87 -7.32 3.00
CA PHE A 6 1.85 -8.37 2.89
C PHE A 6 0.48 -7.71 2.85
N ILE A 7 -0.15 -7.69 1.68
CA ILE A 7 -1.44 -7.05 1.46
C ILE A 7 -2.53 -8.10 1.42
N LYS A 8 -3.50 -8.00 2.34
CA LYS A 8 -4.67 -8.88 2.36
C LYS A 8 -5.74 -8.35 1.39
N SER A 9 -5.93 -9.04 0.28
CA SER A 9 -7.00 -8.79 -0.70
C SER A 9 -8.04 -9.90 -0.60
N GLY A 10 -9.17 -9.60 0.06
CA GLY A 10 -10.19 -10.61 0.37
C GLY A 10 -9.65 -11.73 1.28
N LYS A 11 -9.60 -12.96 0.74
CA LYS A 11 -9.10 -14.16 1.43
C LYS A 11 -7.62 -14.46 1.15
N VAL A 12 -6.97 -13.71 0.26
CA VAL A 12 -5.62 -13.97 -0.22
C VAL A 12 -4.66 -12.92 0.34
N TYR A 13 -3.45 -13.35 0.68
CA TYR A 13 -2.34 -12.45 0.98
C TYR A 13 -1.42 -12.36 -0.24
N HIS A 14 -1.14 -11.14 -0.67
CA HIS A 14 -0.17 -10.84 -1.71
C HIS A 14 1.10 -10.34 -1.05
N ARG A 15 2.24 -10.94 -1.43
CA ARG A 15 3.56 -10.45 -1.03
C ARG A 15 4.09 -9.57 -2.15
N ILE A 16 4.24 -8.28 -1.88
CA ILE A 16 4.75 -7.29 -2.83
C ILE A 16 6.08 -6.73 -2.35
N LYS A 17 7.00 -6.47 -3.28
CA LYS A 17 8.21 -5.71 -2.93
C LYS A 17 7.84 -4.24 -2.84
N ILE A 18 8.46 -3.53 -1.90
CA ILE A 18 8.04 -2.15 -1.61
C ILE A 18 8.51 -1.15 -2.67
N ASP A 19 9.62 -1.45 -3.33
CA ASP A 19 10.21 -0.71 -4.44
C ASP A 19 9.37 -0.79 -5.73
N GLU A 20 8.49 -1.79 -5.85
CA GLU A 20 7.55 -1.92 -6.97
C GLU A 20 6.28 -1.08 -6.78
N VAL A 21 6.02 -0.56 -5.58
CA VAL A 21 4.84 0.26 -5.28
C VAL A 21 5.10 1.70 -5.71
N LEU A 22 4.31 2.19 -6.66
CA LEU A 22 4.44 3.52 -7.24
C LEU A 22 3.75 4.58 -6.38
N TYR A 23 2.51 4.28 -5.97
CA TYR A 23 1.71 5.14 -5.10
C TYR A 23 0.58 4.34 -4.46
N ILE A 24 -0.08 4.97 -3.50
CA ILE A 24 -1.22 4.40 -2.79
C ILE A 24 -2.37 5.37 -2.93
N LEU A 25 -3.54 4.85 -3.28
CA LEU A 25 -4.77 5.62 -3.35
C LEU A 25 -5.78 5.04 -2.38
N THR A 26 -6.44 5.90 -1.62
CA THR A 26 -7.49 5.49 -0.69
C THR A 26 -8.86 5.98 -1.13
N GLU A 27 -9.82 5.05 -1.08
CA GLU A 27 -11.25 5.28 -1.31
C GLU A 27 -12.02 4.77 -0.07
N GLY A 28 -12.37 5.68 0.84
CA GLY A 28 -12.97 5.34 2.13
C GLY A 28 -12.00 4.55 3.02
N ASN A 29 -12.38 3.33 3.39
CA ASN A 29 -11.58 2.43 4.24
C ASN A 29 -10.77 1.39 3.44
N TYR A 30 -10.61 1.62 2.14
CA TYR A 30 -9.83 0.77 1.26
C TYR A 30 -8.65 1.55 0.70
N SER A 31 -7.46 0.97 0.81
CA SER A 31 -6.24 1.48 0.20
C SER A 31 -5.80 0.53 -0.90
N THR A 32 -5.54 1.08 -2.07
CA THR A 32 -5.05 0.37 -3.24
C THR A 32 -3.60 0.73 -3.48
N PHE A 33 -2.75 -0.29 -3.46
CA PHE A 33 -1.32 -0.21 -3.75
C PHE A 33 -1.14 -0.42 -5.26
N TYR A 34 -0.73 0.64 -5.96
CA TYR A 34 -0.49 0.58 -7.40
C TYR A 34 0.98 0.24 -7.65
N THR A 35 1.22 -0.83 -8.41
CA THR A 35 2.54 -1.18 -8.92
C THR A 35 2.56 -1.00 -10.44
N SER A 36 3.74 -1.17 -11.06
CA SER A 36 3.86 -1.08 -12.53
C SER A 36 3.04 -2.13 -13.28
N GLY A 37 2.79 -3.30 -12.68
CA GLY A 37 2.12 -4.43 -13.35
C GLY A 37 0.79 -4.87 -12.73
N SER A 38 0.40 -4.34 -11.57
CA SER A 38 -0.80 -4.79 -10.85
C SER A 38 -1.29 -3.75 -9.84
N LYS A 39 -2.47 -4.00 -9.28
CA LYS A 39 -2.99 -3.25 -8.14
C LYS A 39 -3.50 -4.19 -7.07
N TYR A 40 -3.26 -3.84 -5.81
CA TYR A 40 -3.65 -4.65 -4.66
C TYR A 40 -4.47 -3.79 -3.69
N THR A 41 -5.73 -4.14 -3.51
CA THR A 41 -6.62 -3.39 -2.60
C THR A 41 -6.76 -4.12 -1.27
N ALA A 42 -6.50 -3.41 -0.18
CA ALA A 42 -6.75 -3.88 1.18
C ALA A 42 -7.75 -2.98 1.90
N LYS A 43 -8.54 -3.59 2.78
CA LYS A 43 -9.45 -2.87 3.69
C LYS A 43 -8.67 -2.25 4.85
N ILE A 44 -7.88 -1.23 4.54
CA ILE A 44 -7.07 -0.45 5.47
C ILE A 44 -7.18 1.03 5.09
N SER A 45 -7.21 1.92 6.07
CA SER A 45 -7.16 3.37 5.82
C SER A 45 -5.75 3.82 5.42
N LEU A 46 -5.61 4.98 4.78
CA LEU A 46 -4.30 5.54 4.45
C LEU A 46 -3.44 5.80 5.71
N LYS A 47 -4.08 6.25 6.80
CA LYS A 47 -3.41 6.48 8.08
C LYS A 47 -2.74 5.19 8.58
N ASN A 48 -3.50 4.11 8.66
CA ASN A 48 -3.00 2.83 9.16
C ASN A 48 -1.99 2.21 8.18
N ALA A 49 -2.17 2.43 6.87
CA ALA A 49 -1.18 2.02 5.88
C ALA A 49 0.16 2.75 6.12
N GLY A 50 0.14 4.06 6.40
CA GLY A 50 1.34 4.85 6.71
C GLY A 50 2.09 4.42 7.98
N GLU A 51 1.45 3.72 8.91
CA GLU A 51 2.12 3.13 10.08
C GLU A 51 2.90 1.86 9.73
N ILE A 52 2.51 1.17 8.66
CA ILE A 52 3.13 -0.08 8.18
C ILE A 52 4.20 0.21 7.13
N ILE A 53 3.99 1.27 6.35
CA ILE A 53 4.84 1.62 5.24
C ILE A 53 6.04 2.43 5.75
N PRO A 54 7.26 2.13 5.30
CA PRO A 54 8.44 2.87 5.70
C PRO A 54 8.39 4.32 5.20
N SER A 55 8.48 5.26 6.14
CA SER A 55 8.48 6.70 5.88
C SER A 55 9.73 7.21 5.16
N ASP A 56 10.78 6.40 5.09
CA ASP A 56 11.99 6.65 4.29
C ASP A 56 11.74 6.46 2.78
N ILE A 57 10.63 5.83 2.39
CA ILE A 57 10.29 5.51 0.99
C ILE A 57 9.02 6.25 0.55
N PHE A 58 8.04 6.38 1.44
CA PHE A 58 6.76 7.03 1.13
C PHE A 58 6.55 8.29 1.95
N ILE A 59 6.03 9.31 1.28
CA ILE A 59 5.53 10.53 1.90
C ILE A 59 4.07 10.74 1.47
N ARG A 60 3.22 11.09 2.44
CA ARG A 60 1.83 11.43 2.17
C ARG A 60 1.77 12.83 1.59
N VAL A 61 1.26 12.96 0.37
CA VAL A 61 1.17 14.25 -0.34
C VAL A 61 -0.25 14.78 -0.39
N HIS A 62 -1.25 13.94 -0.14
CA HIS A 62 -2.65 14.33 -0.16
C HIS A 62 -3.49 13.51 0.85
N ARG A 63 -4.71 13.95 1.15
CA ARG A 63 -5.58 13.20 2.07
C ARG A 63 -5.91 11.78 1.56
N ASN A 64 -5.89 11.57 0.25
CA ASN A 64 -6.17 10.28 -0.40
C ASN A 64 -4.93 9.62 -1.02
N TYR A 65 -3.72 10.21 -0.87
CA TYR A 65 -2.44 9.70 -1.39
C TYR A 65 -1.32 9.83 -0.36
#